data_AF-A0A528DB86-F1
#
_entry.id   AF-A0A528DB86-F1
#
_cell.length_a   1.000
_cell.length_b   1.000
_cell.length_c   1.000
_cell.angle_alpha   90.00
_cell.angle_beta   90.00
_cell.angle_gamma   90.00
#
_symmetry.space_group_name_H-M   'P 1'
#
loop_
_entity.id
_entity.type
_entity.pdbx_description
1 polymer ?
#
loop_
_entity_poly.entity_id
_entity_poly.type
_entity_poly.pdbx_seq_one_letter_code
_entity_poly.pdbx_strand_id
1 'polypeptide(L)'
;MLASIIQRCTAIETKTAAEGLEIEPDHIYVTPPGVSVTVEGRRFHVAKMTTMRARRMPIDDFFASLAHDQAENTAGIILSGTG
;
A
#
# COMPACT_ATOMS: atom_id res chain seq x y z
N MET A 1 11.76 -7.82 -3.25
CA MET A 1 11.59 -9.19 -3.80
C MET A 1 10.23 -9.40 -4.46
N LEU A 2 9.10 -8.97 -3.86
CA LEU A 2 7.79 -9.09 -4.52
C LEU A 2 7.61 -8.13 -5.71
N ALA A 3 8.00 -6.85 -5.57
CA ALA A 3 7.94 -5.87 -6.67
C ALA A 3 8.65 -6.36 -7.94
N SER A 4 9.85 -6.94 -7.80
CA SER A 4 10.61 -7.51 -8.93
C SER A 4 9.95 -8.74 -9.56
N ILE A 5 9.17 -9.51 -8.80
CA ILE A 5 8.42 -10.65 -9.35
C ILE A 5 7.26 -10.13 -10.19
N ILE A 6 6.47 -9.19 -9.64
CA ILE A 6 5.35 -8.58 -10.36
C ILE A 6 5.83 -7.88 -11.63
N GLN A 7 6.92 -7.11 -11.55
CA GLN A 7 7.51 -6.41 -12.70
C GLN A 7 7.85 -7.34 -13.88
N ARG A 8 8.20 -8.61 -13.63
CA ARG A 8 8.50 -9.58 -14.69
C ARG A 8 7.25 -10.10 -15.40
N CYS A 9 6.07 -9.89 -14.83
CA CYS A 9 4.79 -10.38 -15.33
C CYS A 9 3.92 -9.27 -15.95
N THR A 10 4.37 -8.01 -15.93
CA THR A 10 3.62 -6.86 -16.44
C THR A 10 4.54 -5.81 -17.06
N ALA A 11 4.01 -5.05 -18.02
CA ALA A 11 4.68 -3.88 -18.57
C ALA A 11 4.49 -2.61 -17.71
N ILE A 12 3.55 -2.64 -16.76
CA ILE A 12 3.28 -1.53 -15.84
C ILE A 12 4.47 -1.37 -14.88
N GLU A 13 4.90 -0.12 -14.65
CA GLU A 13 6.05 0.14 -13.79
C GLU A 13 5.73 -0.24 -12.34
N THR A 14 6.56 -1.09 -11.74
CA THR A 14 6.35 -1.66 -10.41
C THR A 14 7.45 -1.22 -9.45
N LYS A 15 7.08 -0.47 -8.41
CA LYS A 15 7.98 0.10 -7.41
C LYS A 15 7.63 -0.38 -6.01
N THR A 16 8.57 -0.25 -5.07
CA THR A 16 8.26 -0.43 -3.65
C THR A 16 7.80 0.92 -3.10
N ALA A 17 6.69 0.95 -2.37
CA ALA A 17 6.19 2.16 -1.74
C ALA A 17 7.21 2.68 -0.72
N ALA A 18 7.43 4.00 -0.71
CA ALA A 18 8.39 4.67 0.15
C ALA A 18 7.77 5.94 0.74
N GLU A 19 8.31 6.40 1.87
CA GLU A 19 7.85 7.63 2.52
C GLU A 19 7.88 8.82 1.54
N GLY A 20 6.78 9.57 1.47
CA GLY A 20 6.62 10.76 0.64
C GLY A 20 6.53 10.49 -0.86
N LEU A 21 6.59 9.22 -1.29
CA LEU A 21 6.48 8.86 -2.70
C LEU A 21 5.08 9.20 -3.22
N GLU A 22 5.03 9.92 -4.33
CA GLU A 22 3.79 10.31 -4.99
C GLU A 22 3.16 9.14 -5.73
N ILE A 23 1.83 9.04 -5.63
CA ILE A 23 1.02 8.06 -6.34
C ILE A 23 0.80 8.60 -7.75
N GLU A 24 1.33 7.87 -8.72
CA GLU A 24 1.22 8.18 -10.14
C GLU A 24 0.28 7.20 -10.86
N PRO A 25 -0.43 7.65 -11.90
CA PRO A 25 -1.18 6.74 -12.78
C PRO A 25 -0.25 5.72 -13.43
N ASP A 26 -0.80 4.57 -13.84
CA ASP A 26 -0.06 3.50 -14.54
C ASP A 26 1.16 2.97 -13.78
N HIS A 27 1.04 2.88 -12.45
CA HIS A 27 2.06 2.32 -11.56
C HIS A 27 1.49 1.28 -10.61
N ILE A 28 2.31 0.28 -10.29
CA ILE A 28 2.06 -0.70 -9.23
C ILE A 28 3.01 -0.43 -8.08
N TYR A 29 2.46 -0.23 -6.89
CA TYR A 29 3.25 -0.04 -5.67
C TYR A 29 3.09 -1.24 -4.75
N VAL A 30 4.22 -1.78 -4.30
CA VAL A 30 4.28 -2.90 -3.36
C VAL A 30 4.72 -2.40 -1.99
N THR A 31 3.97 -2.76 -0.95
CA THR A 31 4.31 -2.40 0.43
C THR A 31 5.64 -3.06 0.87
N PRO A 32 6.52 -2.34 1.59
CA PRO A 32 7.72 -2.95 2.14
C PRO A 32 7.39 -3.93 3.28
N PRO A 33 8.26 -4.91 3.57
CA PRO A 33 8.06 -5.81 4.70
C PRO A 33 8.23 -5.07 6.04
N GLY A 34 7.40 -5.41 7.02
CA GLY A 34 7.54 -4.96 8.41
C GLY A 34 7.12 -3.50 8.70
N VAL A 35 6.45 -2.85 7.75
CA VAL A 35 5.95 -1.49 7.87
C VAL A 35 4.46 -1.42 7.53
N SER A 36 3.74 -0.46 8.10
CA SER A 36 2.41 -0.08 7.67
C SER A 36 2.53 1.05 6.66
N VAL A 37 1.62 1.07 5.68
CA VAL A 37 1.55 2.11 4.64
C VAL A 37 0.16 2.74 4.69
N THR A 38 0.10 4.06 4.62
CA THR A 38 -1.14 4.85 4.48
C THR A 38 -0.99 5.86 3.36
N VAL A 39 -2.08 6.49 2.95
CA VAL A 39 -2.10 7.52 1.90
C VAL A 39 -2.66 8.83 2.45
N GLU A 40 -2.00 9.94 2.14
CA GLU A 40 -2.48 11.30 2.39
C GLU A 40 -1.93 12.23 1.31
N GLY A 41 -2.80 13.05 0.70
CA GLY A 41 -2.42 14.00 -0.34
C GLY A 41 -1.76 13.34 -1.55
N ARG A 42 -2.27 12.18 -2.01
CA ARG A 42 -1.65 11.33 -3.06
C ARG A 42 -0.20 10.89 -2.75
N ARG A 43 0.22 10.85 -1.49
CA ARG A 43 1.55 10.37 -1.10
C ARG A 43 1.47 9.21 -0.13
N PHE A 44 2.44 8.31 -0.23
CA PHE A 44 2.59 7.22 0.71
C PHE A 44 3.26 7.69 1.99
N HIS A 45 2.67 7.30 3.13
CA HIS A 45 3.29 7.41 4.44
C HIS A 45 3.58 6.02 4.98
N VAL A 46 4.79 5.83 5.50
CA VAL A 46 5.36 4.54 5.89
C VAL A 46 5.82 4.62 7.35
N ALA A 47 5.17 3.83 8.21
CA ALA A 47 5.52 3.74 9.61
C ALA A 47 6.03 2.34 9.96
N LYS A 48 7.05 2.26 10.82
CA LYS A 48 7.49 0.97 11.37
C LYS A 48 6.34 0.37 12.17
N MET A 49 6.00 -0.89 11.88
CA MET A 49 5.00 -1.60 12.67
C MET A 49 5.54 -1.80 14.09
N THR A 50 4.97 -1.11 15.08
CA THR A 50 5.33 -1.33 16.49
C THR A 50 4.84 -2.71 16.95
N THR A 51 5.46 -3.26 17.98
CA THR A 51 5.17 -4.59 18.54
C THR A 51 3.89 -4.66 19.35
N MET A 52 3.14 -3.56 19.51
CA MET A 52 1.88 -3.56 20.28
C MET A 52 0.80 -4.35 19.52
N ARG A 53 0.68 -5.63 19.91
CA ARG A 53 -0.14 -6.70 19.32
C ARG A 53 -1.65 -6.41 19.22
N ALA A 54 -2.15 -5.30 19.75
CA ALA A 54 -3.58 -5.15 20.01
C ALA A 54 -4.43 -4.87 18.74
N ARG A 55 -3.85 -4.41 17.63
CA ARG A 55 -4.65 -4.10 16.42
C ARG A 55 -3.80 -4.02 15.14
N ARG A 56 -3.22 -5.15 14.70
CA ARG A 56 -2.52 -5.20 13.41
C ARG A 56 -3.52 -5.40 12.28
N MET A 57 -4.11 -4.32 11.79
CA MET A 57 -4.92 -4.35 10.56
C MET A 57 -4.32 -3.40 9.53
N PRO A 58 -3.08 -3.66 9.06
CA PRO A 58 -2.39 -2.74 8.16
C PRO A 58 -3.12 -2.55 6.83
N ILE A 59 -3.89 -3.54 6.38
CA ILE A 59 -4.73 -3.39 5.18
C ILE A 59 -5.95 -2.49 5.45
N ASP A 60 -6.56 -2.57 6.63
CA ASP A 60 -7.67 -1.70 7.02
C ASP A 60 -7.20 -0.26 7.16
N ASP A 61 -6.06 -0.03 7.81
CA ASP A 61 -5.48 1.31 7.96
C ASP A 61 -5.18 1.92 6.58
N PHE A 62 -4.62 1.12 5.66
CA PHE A 62 -4.39 1.54 4.29
C PHE A 62 -5.70 1.88 3.57
N PHE A 63 -6.70 0.99 3.60
CA PHE A 63 -8.00 1.22 2.94
C PHE A 63 -8.75 2.42 3.51
N ALA A 64 -8.73 2.60 4.83
CA ALA A 64 -9.34 3.75 5.48
C ALA A 64 -8.66 5.05 5.05
N SER A 65 -7.33 5.10 5.03
CA SER A 65 -6.58 6.28 4.58
C SER A 65 -6.81 6.58 3.09
N LEU A 66 -6.84 5.56 2.24
CA LEU A 66 -7.08 5.70 0.81
C LEU A 66 -8.50 6.19 0.52
N ALA A 67 -9.51 5.63 1.20
CA ALA A 67 -10.89 6.08 1.10
C ALA A 67 -11.07 7.51 1.63
N HIS A 68 -10.31 7.93 2.64
CA HIS A 68 -10.31 9.31 3.11
C HIS A 68 -9.72 10.28 2.09
N ASP A 69 -8.61 9.90 1.44
CA ASP A 69 -7.89 10.75 0.48
C ASP A 69 -8.58 10.83 -0.89
N GLN A 70 -9.11 9.71 -1.39
CA GLN A 70 -9.61 9.58 -2.77
C GLN A 70 -11.14 9.40 -2.86
N ALA A 71 -11.82 9.18 -1.72
CA ALA A 71 -13.26 9.03 -1.62
C ALA A 71 -13.82 8.03 -2.67
N GLU A 72 -14.86 8.42 -3.41
CA GLU A 72 -15.52 7.61 -4.43
C GLU A 72 -14.63 7.20 -5.62
N ASN A 73 -13.43 7.79 -5.77
CA ASN A 73 -12.48 7.45 -6.84
C ASN A 73 -11.61 6.22 -6.52
N THR A 74 -11.90 5.54 -5.40
CA THR A 74 -11.14 4.37 -4.93
C THR A 74 -11.83 3.05 -5.28
N ALA A 75 -11.05 2.05 -5.67
CA ALA A 75 -11.49 0.65 -5.70
C ALA A 75 -10.60 -0.21 -4.79
N GLY A 76 -11.22 -1.00 -3.92
CA GLY A 76 -10.54 -1.97 -3.04
C GLY A 76 -10.75 -3.40 -3.53
N ILE A 77 -9.68 -4.19 -3.62
CA ILE A 77 -9.73 -5.61 -3.98
C ILE A 77 -9.13 -6.42 -2.84
N ILE A 78 -9.92 -7.33 -2.26
CA ILE A 78 -9.46 -8.30 -1.26
C ILE A 78 -9.19 -9.64 -1.94
N LEU A 79 -7.97 -10.14 -1.78
CA LEU A 79 -7.55 -11.45 -2.28
C LEU A 79 -7.52 -12.46 -1.13
N SER A 80 -7.31 -13.73 -1.46
CA SER A 80 -7.21 -14.79 -0.47
C SER A 80 -6.03 -14.56 0.50
N GLY A 81 -6.29 -14.79 1.79
CA GLY A 81 -5.31 -14.66 2.86
C GLY A 81 -5.84 -15.27 4.16
N THR A 82 -4.95 -15.49 5.13
CA THR A 82 -5.33 -15.91 6.48
C THR A 82 -5.27 -14.70 7.41
N GLY A 83 -6.34 -14.49 8.19
CA GLY A 83 -6.44 -13.41 9.18
C GLY A 83 -5.40 -13.48 10.29
#